data_AF-A0A3B0YT45-F1
#
_entry.id   AF-A0A3B0YT45-F1
#
_cell.length_a   1.000
_cell.length_b   1.000
_cell.length_c   1.000
_cell.angle_alpha   90.00
_cell.angle_beta   90.00
_cell.angle_gamma   90.00
#
_symmetry.space_group_name_H-M   'P 1'
#
loop_
_entity.id
_entity.type
_entity.pdbx_description
1 polymer ?
#
loop_
_entity_poly.entity_id
_entity_poly.type
_entity_poly.pdbx_seq_one_letter_code
_entity_poly.pdbx_strand_id
1 'polypeptide(L)'
;MINESLIGELLSQVWFHFALVALFGFLTGLEFREYSQSRDKEQPEVSVARLGTSRTFTFIAILGFVLYTLDPAYRLYLAGMIGLILFFALFYHHKLETGQTGLLQPLIGLIVYTYGPAITLLPPWFLVLLFVAVAFTLSARPLAHRLTANLDPREIPTLARFLLLSGVILPLLPDRMISSYIPASPFKIWMAVVVISGISYAGYILKKYLLKRQGYLVTGLLGGLYSSTATTVVLARKSRALPRPAPTCPDLTRH
;
A
#
# COMPACT_ATOMS: atom_id res chain seq x y z
N MET A 1 34.09 13.15 38.23
CA MET A 1 33.19 11.98 38.23
C MET A 1 32.20 12.15 37.08
N ILE A 2 32.61 11.79 35.86
CA ILE A 2 31.62 11.55 34.79
C ILE A 2 31.00 10.20 35.15
N ASN A 3 29.69 10.19 35.35
CA ASN A 3 28.96 9.09 35.96
C ASN A 3 29.04 7.85 35.04
N GLU A 4 29.60 6.75 35.52
CA GLU A 4 29.65 5.45 34.80
C GLU A 4 28.24 5.04 34.30
N SER A 5 27.19 5.41 35.03
CA SER A 5 25.80 5.18 34.62
C SER A 5 25.39 5.99 33.38
N LEU A 6 25.87 7.22 33.22
CA LEU A 6 25.54 8.07 32.07
C LEU A 6 26.19 7.52 30.79
N ILE A 7 27.40 6.99 30.91
CA ILE A 7 28.12 6.32 29.81
C ILE A 7 27.40 5.02 29.43
N GLY A 8 26.94 4.24 30.42
CA GLY A 8 26.16 3.02 30.18
C GLY A 8 24.82 3.27 29.48
N GLU A 9 24.08 4.30 29.89
CA GLU A 9 22.82 4.68 29.23
C GLU A 9 23.04 5.18 27.80
N LEU A 10 24.03 6.04 27.57
CA LEU A 10 24.39 6.52 26.23
C LEU A 10 24.81 5.37 25.31
N LEU A 11 25.62 4.44 25.82
CA LEU A 11 26.09 3.29 25.05
C LEU A 11 24.88 2.42 24.67
N SER A 12 24.04 2.05 25.64
CA SER A 12 22.81 1.27 25.43
C SER A 12 21.90 1.91 24.38
N GLN A 13 21.71 3.24 24.47
CA GLN A 13 20.93 4.00 23.52
C GLN A 13 21.53 3.93 22.11
N VAL A 14 22.82 4.22 21.94
CA VAL A 14 23.48 4.21 20.62
C VAL A 14 23.43 2.83 19.97
N TRP A 15 23.68 1.75 20.72
CA TRP A 15 23.57 0.38 20.20
C TRP A 15 22.15 0.06 19.73
N PHE A 16 21.13 0.48 20.48
CA PHE A 16 19.74 0.29 20.09
C PHE A 16 19.42 1.04 18.79
N HIS A 17 19.83 2.31 18.66
CA HIS A 17 19.61 3.12 17.47
C HIS A 17 20.33 2.52 16.25
N PHE A 18 21.58 2.08 16.43
CA PHE A 18 22.36 1.40 15.40
C PHE A 18 21.69 0.11 14.91
N ALA A 19 21.29 -0.76 15.84
CA ALA A 19 20.64 -2.03 15.53
C ALA A 19 19.33 -1.80 14.75
N LEU A 20 18.56 -0.80 15.16
CA LEU A 20 17.28 -0.46 14.55
C LEU A 20 17.48 0.10 13.14
N VAL A 21 18.42 1.04 12.93
CA VAL A 21 18.75 1.56 11.59
C VAL A 21 19.25 0.46 10.66
N ALA A 22 20.13 -0.42 11.13
CA ALA A 22 20.65 -1.53 10.35
C ALA A 22 19.53 -2.51 9.96
N LEU A 23 18.63 -2.84 10.89
CA LEU A 23 17.48 -3.71 10.67
C LEU A 23 16.55 -3.11 9.61
N PHE A 24 16.11 -1.87 9.77
CA PHE A 24 15.18 -1.23 8.83
C PHE A 24 15.84 -0.96 7.46
N GLY A 25 17.13 -0.64 7.41
CA GLY A 25 17.88 -0.55 6.15
C GLY A 25 17.95 -1.90 5.42
N PHE A 26 18.16 -2.99 6.15
CA PHE A 26 18.13 -4.35 5.60
C PHE A 26 16.74 -4.76 5.11
N LEU A 27 15.68 -4.52 5.90
CA LEU A 27 14.29 -4.78 5.50
C LEU A 27 13.93 -3.99 4.24
N THR A 28 14.27 -2.70 4.18
CA THR A 28 14.02 -1.87 2.98
C THR A 28 14.74 -2.45 1.76
N GLY A 29 15.96 -2.95 1.95
CA GLY A 29 16.72 -3.60 0.88
C GLY A 29 16.13 -4.94 0.43
N LEU A 30 15.48 -5.70 1.32
CA LEU A 30 14.75 -6.92 0.97
C LEU A 30 13.48 -6.61 0.17
N GLU A 31 12.67 -5.65 0.64
CA GLU A 31 11.47 -5.17 -0.06
C GLU A 31 11.82 -4.65 -1.47
N PHE A 32 12.91 -3.87 -1.58
CA PHE A 32 13.39 -3.39 -2.88
C PHE A 32 13.85 -4.54 -3.78
N ARG A 33 14.51 -5.56 -3.22
CA ARG A 33 14.93 -6.74 -3.98
C ARG A 33 13.74 -7.52 -4.52
N GLU A 34 12.72 -7.76 -3.69
CA GLU A 34 11.49 -8.44 -4.11
C GLU A 34 10.74 -7.65 -5.18
N TYR A 35 10.66 -6.33 -5.01
CA TYR A 35 10.13 -5.42 -6.02
C TYR A 35 10.92 -5.50 -7.33
N SER A 36 12.25 -5.43 -7.27
CA SER A 36 13.11 -5.48 -8.46
C SER A 36 12.99 -6.81 -9.19
N GLN A 37 12.95 -7.93 -8.45
CA GLN A 37 12.79 -9.27 -9.02
C GLN A 37 11.41 -9.47 -9.66
N SER A 38 10.37 -8.86 -9.08
CA SER A 38 9.02 -8.89 -9.66
C SER A 38 8.96 -8.10 -10.97
N ARG A 39 9.66 -6.96 -11.07
CA ARG A 39 9.74 -6.20 -12.33
C ARG A 39 10.51 -6.93 -13.42
N ASP A 40 11.62 -7.57 -13.07
CA ASP A 40 12.47 -8.29 -14.03
C ASP A 40 11.71 -9.45 -14.70
N LYS A 41 10.78 -10.09 -13.98
CA LYS A 41 9.88 -11.10 -14.53
C LYS A 41 8.81 -10.53 -15.49
N GLU A 42 8.35 -9.29 -15.27
CA GLU A 42 7.31 -8.66 -16.09
C GLU A 42 7.86 -7.96 -17.34
N GLN A 43 9.09 -7.42 -17.29
CA GLN A 43 9.72 -6.69 -18.39
C GLN A 43 11.23 -7.02 -18.51
N PRO A 44 11.59 -8.14 -19.18
CA PRO A 44 12.98 -8.59 -19.27
C PRO A 44 13.92 -7.64 -20.06
N GLU A 45 13.37 -6.76 -20.90
CA GLU A 45 14.18 -5.79 -21.67
C GLU A 45 14.69 -4.61 -20.83
N VAL A 46 14.04 -4.27 -19.72
CA VAL A 46 14.44 -3.17 -18.82
C VAL A 46 15.04 -3.77 -17.56
N SER A 47 16.19 -4.42 -17.71
CA SER A 47 16.90 -5.13 -16.65
C SER A 47 17.46 -4.17 -15.61
N VAL A 48 16.67 -3.77 -14.60
CA VAL A 48 17.12 -2.87 -13.52
C VAL A 48 18.48 -3.35 -13.00
N ALA A 49 19.54 -2.60 -13.31
CA ALA A 49 20.90 -2.98 -12.95
C ALA A 49 20.96 -3.43 -11.47
N ARG A 50 21.52 -4.63 -11.25
CA ARG A 50 21.44 -5.48 -10.02
C ARG A 50 22.07 -4.87 -8.75
N LEU A 51 22.30 -3.57 -8.72
CA LEU A 51 22.94 -2.85 -7.62
C LEU A 51 22.07 -2.72 -6.36
N GLY A 52 20.78 -3.08 -6.43
CA GLY A 52 19.86 -3.11 -5.28
C GLY A 52 19.95 -4.37 -4.44
N THR A 53 21.15 -4.84 -4.08
CA THR A 53 21.29 -5.93 -3.11
C THR A 53 20.94 -5.40 -1.72
N SER A 54 20.25 -6.20 -0.88
CA SER A 54 19.85 -5.80 0.47
C SER A 54 21.00 -5.22 1.31
N ARG A 55 22.22 -5.70 1.06
CA ARG A 55 23.47 -5.23 1.68
C ARG A 55 23.79 -3.76 1.40
N THR A 56 23.55 -3.29 0.17
CA THR A 56 23.89 -1.91 -0.23
C THR A 56 23.05 -0.90 0.55
N PHE A 57 21.75 -1.15 0.70
CA PHE A 57 20.87 -0.29 1.49
C PHE A 57 21.21 -0.32 2.98
N THR A 58 21.54 -1.51 3.53
CA THR A 58 22.04 -1.60 4.91
C THR A 58 23.30 -0.77 5.13
N PHE A 59 24.27 -0.84 4.20
CA PHE A 59 25.48 -0.02 4.30
C PHE A 59 25.20 1.46 4.18
N ILE A 60 24.28 1.89 3.30
CA ILE A 60 23.88 3.29 3.18
C ILE A 60 23.21 3.79 4.48
N ALA A 61 22.35 2.97 5.09
CA ALA A 61 21.70 3.30 6.36
C ALA A 61 22.72 3.47 7.49
N ILE A 62 23.64 2.50 7.62
CA ILE A 62 24.73 2.54 8.60
C ILE A 62 25.64 3.74 8.35
N LEU A 63 26.00 4.02 7.10
CA LEU A 63 26.83 5.16 6.73
C LEU A 63 26.16 6.48 7.14
N GLY A 64 24.85 6.63 6.87
CA GLY A 64 24.08 7.80 7.29
C GLY A 64 24.05 7.99 8.81
N PHE A 65 23.90 6.91 9.58
CA PHE A 65 23.96 6.95 11.04
C PHE A 65 25.35 7.34 11.55
N VAL A 66 26.40 6.69 11.06
CA VAL A 66 27.79 6.92 11.50
C VAL A 66 28.21 8.36 11.21
N LEU A 67 27.98 8.86 9.99
CA LEU A 67 28.34 10.23 9.61
C LEU A 67 27.57 11.28 10.42
N TYR A 68 26.33 10.99 10.79
CA TYR A 68 25.54 11.87 11.63
C TYR A 68 26.03 11.88 13.09
N THR A 69 26.39 10.71 13.64
CA THR A 69 26.89 10.61 15.03
C THR A 69 28.31 11.14 15.22
N LEU A 70 29.14 11.12 14.18
CA LEU A 70 30.54 11.55 14.26
C LEU A 70 30.73 13.06 14.36
N ASP A 71 29.81 13.85 13.81
CA ASP A 71 29.96 15.31 13.70
C ASP A 71 28.72 16.06 14.23
N PRO A 72 28.83 16.73 15.40
CA PRO A 72 27.76 17.56 15.94
C PRO A 72 27.38 18.75 15.05
N ALA A 73 28.26 19.17 14.12
CA ALA A 73 28.04 20.30 13.24
C ALA A 73 27.31 19.92 11.93
N TYR A 74 26.92 18.66 11.76
CA TYR A 74 26.22 18.11 10.58
C TYR A 74 26.98 18.24 9.24
N ARG A 75 28.24 18.72 9.25
CA ARG A 75 29.02 18.98 8.03
C ARG A 75 29.42 17.68 7.37
N LEU A 76 29.81 16.69 8.17
CA LEU A 76 30.19 15.37 7.68
C LEU A 76 28.99 14.63 7.07
N TYR A 77 27.81 14.77 7.68
CA TYR A 77 26.55 14.25 7.13
C TYR A 77 26.22 14.90 5.78
N LEU A 78 26.28 16.23 5.67
CA LEU A 78 26.06 16.91 4.39
C LEU A 78 27.07 16.50 3.32
N ALA A 79 28.36 16.39 3.68
CA ALA A 79 29.40 15.94 2.77
C ALA A 79 29.13 14.51 2.26
N GLY A 80 28.71 13.61 3.15
CA GLY A 80 28.28 12.26 2.79
C GLY A 80 27.06 12.24 1.88
N MET A 81 26.07 13.10 2.14
CA MET A 81 24.88 13.25 1.30
C MET A 81 25.27 13.70 -0.11
N ILE A 82 26.13 14.72 -0.24
CA ILE A 82 26.63 15.22 -1.53
C ILE A 82 27.40 14.12 -2.25
N GLY A 83 28.28 13.39 -1.54
CA GLY A 83 29.03 12.26 -2.09
C GLY A 83 28.10 11.15 -2.59
N LEU A 84 27.05 10.82 -1.85
CA LEU A 84 26.06 9.81 -2.25
C LEU A 84 25.24 10.25 -3.46
N ILE A 85 24.80 11.51 -3.50
CA ILE A 85 24.10 12.09 -4.65
C ILE A 85 24.99 12.05 -5.88
N LEU A 86 26.26 12.43 -5.77
CA LEU A 86 27.22 12.39 -6.87
C LEU A 86 27.45 10.95 -7.35
N PHE A 87 27.65 10.01 -6.42
CA PHE A 87 27.78 8.59 -6.73
C PHE A 87 26.55 8.06 -7.48
N PHE A 88 25.34 8.40 -7.02
CA PHE A 88 24.11 8.01 -7.71
C PHE A 88 23.91 8.74 -9.04
N ALA A 89 24.36 9.98 -9.19
CA ALA A 89 24.30 10.71 -10.45
C ALA A 89 25.20 10.07 -11.50
N LEU A 90 26.43 9.71 -11.14
CA LEU A 90 27.36 8.97 -12.01
C LEU A 90 26.79 7.60 -12.37
N PHE A 91 26.26 6.89 -11.38
CA PHE A 91 25.61 5.61 -11.60
C PHE A 91 24.40 5.73 -12.54
N TYR A 92 23.58 6.77 -12.37
CA TYR A 92 22.43 7.04 -13.22
C TYR A 92 22.86 7.37 -14.65
N HIS A 93 23.92 8.16 -14.83
CA HIS A 93 24.47 8.48 -16.14
C HIS A 93 24.88 7.21 -16.91
N HIS A 94 25.59 6.30 -16.24
CA HIS A 94 25.95 5.01 -16.85
C HIS A 94 24.73 4.12 -17.13
N LYS A 95 23.67 4.25 -16.32
CA LYS A 95 22.40 3.54 -16.48
C LYS A 95 21.57 4.08 -17.65
N LEU A 96 21.65 5.38 -17.95
CA LEU A 96 21.05 5.99 -19.14
C LEU A 96 21.66 5.44 -20.44
N GLU A 97 22.98 5.22 -20.46
CA GLU A 97 23.69 4.64 -21.61
C GLU A 97 23.21 3.21 -21.94
N THR A 98 22.70 2.49 -20.95
CA THR A 98 22.13 1.14 -21.09
C THR A 98 20.62 1.13 -21.32
N GLY A 99 20.00 2.29 -21.59
CA GLY A 99 18.59 2.43 -21.95
C GLY A 99 17.61 2.32 -20.78
N GLN A 100 18.08 2.35 -19.52
CA GLN A 100 17.23 2.18 -18.34
C GLN A 100 16.92 3.52 -17.66
N THR A 101 15.64 3.90 -17.57
CA THR A 101 15.21 5.22 -17.09
C THR A 101 14.74 5.27 -15.62
N GLY A 102 15.03 4.23 -14.84
CA GLY A 102 14.50 4.10 -13.47
C GLY A 102 15.24 4.93 -12.40
N LEU A 103 14.68 6.10 -12.04
CA LEU A 103 15.15 6.97 -10.93
C LEU A 103 14.80 6.47 -9.52
N LEU A 104 13.92 5.47 -9.41
CA LEU A 104 13.39 5.00 -8.13
C LEU A 104 14.48 4.45 -7.20
N GLN A 105 15.50 3.78 -7.76
CA GLN A 105 16.57 3.15 -6.98
C GLN A 105 17.48 4.18 -6.28
N PRO A 106 18.04 5.19 -6.97
CA PRO A 106 18.72 6.32 -6.33
C PRO A 106 17.88 7.01 -5.25
N LEU A 107 16.59 7.23 -5.53
CA LEU A 107 15.68 7.92 -4.60
C LEU A 107 15.51 7.15 -3.29
N ILE A 108 15.27 5.84 -3.36
CA ILE A 108 15.16 4.99 -2.17
C ILE A 108 16.49 4.95 -1.41
N GLY A 109 17.61 4.89 -2.11
CA GLY A 109 18.94 4.96 -1.48
C GLY A 109 19.13 6.23 -0.66
N LEU A 110 18.71 7.38 -1.22
CA LEU A 110 18.75 8.65 -0.51
C LEU A 110 17.82 8.68 0.71
N ILE A 111 16.61 8.11 0.60
CA ILE A 111 15.69 7.99 1.73
C ILE A 111 16.29 7.11 2.83
N VAL A 112 16.88 5.97 2.48
CA VAL A 112 17.52 5.05 3.45
C VAL A 112 18.70 5.73 4.16
N TYR A 113 19.44 6.61 3.48
CA TYR A 113 20.51 7.40 4.12
C TYR A 113 19.97 8.31 5.24
N THR A 114 18.71 8.76 5.16
CA THR A 114 18.09 9.60 6.20
C THR A 114 17.67 8.83 7.45
N TYR A 115 17.73 7.49 7.47
CA TYR A 115 17.30 6.69 8.63
C TYR A 115 18.17 6.98 9.88
N GLY A 116 19.46 7.27 9.68
CA GLY A 116 20.39 7.58 10.76
C GLY A 116 20.02 8.85 11.55
N PRO A 117 19.87 10.01 10.87
CA PRO A 117 19.33 11.22 11.51
C PRO A 117 17.89 11.03 12.00
N ALA A 118 17.05 10.27 11.29
CA ALA A 118 15.65 10.12 11.66
C ALA A 118 15.49 9.45 13.03
N ILE A 119 16.27 8.42 13.35
CA ILE A 119 16.17 7.73 14.64
C ILE A 119 16.71 8.58 15.81
N THR A 120 17.60 9.53 15.53
CA THR A 120 18.26 10.36 16.55
C THR A 120 17.53 11.67 16.81
N LEU A 121 16.92 12.26 15.77
CA LEU A 121 16.18 13.52 15.86
C LEU A 121 14.69 13.32 16.15
N LEU A 122 14.11 12.19 15.73
CA LEU A 122 12.67 11.92 15.86
C LEU A 122 12.42 10.70 16.75
N PRO A 123 11.18 10.55 17.27
CA PRO A 123 10.80 9.36 18.00
C PRO A 123 10.94 8.07 17.17
N PRO A 124 11.25 6.91 17.79
CA PRO A 124 11.48 5.65 17.06
C PRO A 124 10.32 5.20 16.16
N TRP A 125 9.08 5.51 16.52
CA TRP A 125 7.90 5.16 15.73
C TRP A 125 7.88 5.84 14.35
N PHE A 126 8.53 7.00 14.21
CA PHE A 126 8.62 7.71 12.94
C PHE A 126 9.46 6.94 11.91
N LEU A 127 10.52 6.27 12.36
CA LEU A 127 11.33 5.43 11.48
C LEU A 127 10.52 4.26 10.91
N VAL A 128 9.70 3.64 11.76
CA VAL A 128 8.78 2.56 11.35
C VAL A 128 7.80 3.07 10.31
N LEU A 129 7.18 4.23 10.55
CA LEU A 129 6.26 4.88 9.61
C LEU A 129 6.93 5.12 8.25
N LEU A 130 8.16 5.64 8.28
CA LEU A 130 8.92 5.97 7.07
C LEU A 130 9.28 4.70 6.27
N PHE A 131 9.70 3.63 6.94
CA PHE A 131 9.89 2.32 6.31
C PHE A 131 8.58 1.80 5.69
N VAL A 132 7.48 1.81 6.44
CA VAL A 132 6.17 1.33 5.95
C VAL A 132 5.71 2.15 4.74
N ALA A 133 5.89 3.47 4.75
CA ALA A 133 5.54 4.33 3.63
C ALA A 133 6.34 3.98 2.36
N VAL A 134 7.65 3.74 2.50
CA VAL A 134 8.49 3.27 1.38
C VAL A 134 8.01 1.90 0.91
N ALA A 135 7.89 0.91 1.80
CA ALA A 135 7.45 -0.45 1.45
C ALA A 135 6.08 -0.46 0.75
N PHE A 136 5.12 0.33 1.25
CA PHE A 136 3.81 0.50 0.65
C PHE A 136 3.89 1.14 -0.74
N THR A 137 4.73 2.17 -0.91
CA THR A 137 4.95 2.84 -2.20
C THR A 137 5.55 1.88 -3.24
N LEU A 138 6.52 1.05 -2.84
CA LEU A 138 7.09 -0.01 -3.69
C LEU A 138 6.02 -1.04 -4.08
N SER A 139 5.20 -1.45 -3.12
CA SER A 139 4.13 -2.43 -3.30
C SER A 139 2.94 -1.91 -4.13
N ALA A 140 2.73 -0.60 -4.22
CA ALA A 140 1.58 -0.01 -4.91
C ALA A 140 1.69 -0.05 -6.46
N ARG A 141 2.90 -0.10 -7.01
CA ARG A 141 3.12 -0.09 -8.47
C ARG A 141 2.50 -1.26 -9.24
N PRO A 142 2.58 -2.53 -8.80
CA PRO A 142 1.92 -3.65 -9.52
C PRO A 142 0.40 -3.48 -9.61
N LEU A 143 -0.25 -2.82 -8.64
CA LEU A 143 -1.68 -2.50 -8.72
C LEU A 143 -1.94 -1.46 -9.81
N ALA A 144 -1.18 -0.37 -9.84
CA ALA A 144 -1.33 0.70 -10.83
C ALA A 144 -1.13 0.20 -12.27
N HIS A 145 -0.15 -0.67 -12.50
CA HIS A 145 0.11 -1.24 -13.82
C HIS A 145 -0.97 -2.24 -14.25
N ARG A 146 -1.46 -3.07 -13.33
CA ARG A 146 -2.63 -3.94 -13.60
C ARG A 146 -3.90 -3.13 -13.85
N LEU A 147 -4.05 -2.00 -13.16
CA LEU A 147 -5.14 -1.07 -13.38
C LEU A 147 -5.07 -0.51 -14.80
N THR A 148 -3.95 0.07 -15.20
CA THR A 148 -3.78 0.61 -16.56
C THR A 148 -3.79 -0.45 -17.66
N ALA A 149 -3.22 -1.63 -17.44
CA ALA A 149 -3.18 -2.71 -18.44
C ALA A 149 -4.56 -3.36 -18.69
N ASN A 150 -5.51 -3.24 -17.76
CA ASN A 150 -6.88 -3.74 -17.92
C ASN A 150 -7.91 -2.63 -18.21
N LEU A 151 -7.50 -1.36 -18.17
CA LEU A 151 -8.35 -0.24 -18.55
C LEU A 151 -8.33 -0.11 -20.08
N ASP A 152 -9.49 -0.28 -20.69
CA ASP A 152 -9.63 -0.08 -22.13
C ASP A 152 -9.42 1.42 -22.42
N PRO A 153 -8.61 1.81 -23.43
CA PRO A 153 -8.44 3.21 -23.81
C PRO A 153 -9.76 3.96 -24.03
N ARG A 154 -10.84 3.23 -24.38
CA ARG A 154 -12.18 3.79 -24.55
C ARG A 154 -12.91 4.08 -23.23
N GLU A 155 -12.50 3.50 -22.11
CA GLU A 155 -13.07 3.73 -20.78
C GLU A 155 -12.54 5.02 -20.12
N ILE A 156 -11.33 5.45 -20.48
CA ILE A 156 -10.67 6.67 -19.95
C ILE A 156 -11.52 7.94 -20.14
N PRO A 157 -12.06 8.27 -21.34
CA PRO A 157 -12.88 9.46 -21.50
C PRO A 157 -14.20 9.41 -20.71
N THR A 158 -14.78 8.22 -20.52
CA THR A 158 -16.00 8.03 -19.74
C THR A 158 -15.76 8.27 -18.25
N LEU A 159 -14.66 7.72 -17.72
CA LEU A 159 -14.17 7.98 -16.37
C LEU A 159 -13.86 9.46 -16.15
N ALA A 160 -13.15 10.09 -17.08
CA ALA A 160 -12.79 11.50 -16.99
C ALA A 160 -14.02 12.40 -16.96
N ARG A 161 -15.04 12.12 -17.80
CA ARG A 161 -16.32 12.84 -17.78
C ARG A 161 -17.07 12.65 -16.47
N PHE A 162 -17.12 11.42 -15.94
CA PHE A 162 -17.71 11.16 -14.63
C PHE A 162 -17.01 11.93 -13.51
N LEU A 163 -15.67 11.93 -13.50
CA LEU A 163 -14.88 12.65 -12.50
C LEU A 163 -15.01 14.17 -12.65
N LEU A 164 -15.10 14.68 -13.87
CA LEU A 164 -15.32 16.09 -14.14
C LEU A 164 -16.70 16.52 -13.64
N LEU A 165 -17.74 15.73 -13.92
CA LEU A 165 -19.08 16.00 -13.43
C LEU A 165 -19.18 15.93 -11.90
N SER A 166 -18.58 14.88 -11.29
CA SER A 166 -18.61 14.62 -9.85
C SER A 166 -17.68 15.52 -9.03
N GLY A 167 -16.46 15.74 -9.49
CA GLY A 167 -15.41 16.43 -8.74
C GLY A 167 -15.29 17.90 -9.06
N VAL A 168 -15.69 18.35 -10.26
CA VAL A 168 -15.56 19.75 -10.69
C VAL A 168 -16.92 20.43 -10.77
N ILE A 169 -17.90 19.82 -11.45
CA ILE A 169 -19.22 20.46 -11.65
C ILE A 169 -20.06 20.43 -10.37
N LEU A 170 -20.05 19.32 -9.61
CA LEU A 170 -20.81 19.20 -8.36
C LEU A 170 -20.47 20.26 -7.30
N PRO A 171 -19.19 20.55 -6.94
CA PRO A 171 -18.89 21.58 -5.94
C PRO A 171 -19.15 23.01 -6.45
N LEU A 172 -19.23 23.21 -7.77
CA LEU A 172 -19.62 24.48 -8.37
C LEU A 172 -21.14 24.71 -8.34
N LEU A 173 -21.95 23.71 -8.00
CA LEU A 173 -23.40 23.86 -7.93
C LEU A 173 -23.79 24.66 -6.66
N PRO A 174 -24.51 25.78 -6.80
CA PRO A 174 -24.89 26.60 -5.66
C PRO A 174 -25.87 25.85 -4.75
N ASP A 175 -25.56 25.76 -3.46
CA ASP A 175 -26.38 25.07 -2.44
C ASP A 175 -27.59 25.92 -1.98
N ARG A 176 -28.25 26.59 -2.93
CA ARG A 176 -29.37 27.49 -2.69
C ARG A 176 -30.66 26.80 -3.12
N MET A 177 -31.67 26.79 -2.24
CA MET A 177 -32.99 26.23 -2.55
C MET A 177 -33.61 26.99 -3.73
N ILE A 178 -33.96 26.28 -4.82
CA ILE A 178 -34.42 26.93 -6.05
C ILE A 178 -35.87 27.44 -5.97
N SER A 179 -36.75 26.90 -5.11
CA SER A 179 -38.13 27.43 -4.94
C SER A 179 -38.89 26.78 -3.77
N SER A 180 -39.83 27.54 -3.17
CA SER A 180 -40.72 27.16 -2.06
C SER A 180 -41.69 26.00 -2.34
N TYR A 181 -41.74 25.45 -3.56
CA TYR A 181 -42.61 24.33 -3.92
C TYR A 181 -41.90 22.96 -3.96
N ILE A 182 -40.56 22.91 -4.02
CA ILE A 182 -39.80 21.65 -4.01
C ILE A 182 -38.61 21.83 -3.06
N PRO A 183 -38.65 21.30 -1.82
CA PRO A 183 -37.57 21.42 -0.84
C PRO A 183 -36.40 20.46 -1.15
N ALA A 184 -35.94 20.43 -2.41
CA ALA A 184 -34.79 19.65 -2.85
C ALA A 184 -33.72 20.59 -3.41
N SER A 185 -32.62 20.74 -2.67
CA SER A 185 -31.42 21.43 -3.18
C SER A 185 -30.89 20.64 -4.39
N PRO A 186 -30.60 21.29 -5.54
CA PRO A 186 -29.99 20.64 -6.70
C PRO A 186 -28.72 19.89 -6.34
N PHE A 187 -27.95 20.40 -5.36
CA PHE A 187 -26.79 19.74 -4.79
C PHE A 187 -27.12 18.36 -4.21
N LYS A 188 -28.24 18.22 -3.48
CA LYS A 188 -28.66 16.94 -2.89
C LYS A 188 -29.09 15.92 -3.93
N ILE A 189 -29.77 16.35 -4.99
CA ILE A 189 -30.17 15.48 -6.10
C ILE A 189 -28.94 15.01 -6.87
N TRP A 190 -28.02 15.93 -7.18
CA TRP A 190 -26.81 15.62 -7.93
C TRP A 190 -25.82 14.77 -7.11
N MET A 191 -25.75 14.98 -5.79
CA MET A 191 -25.01 14.13 -4.86
C MET A 191 -25.53 12.69 -4.87
N ALA A 192 -26.85 12.48 -4.90
CA ALA A 192 -27.41 11.13 -5.02
C ALA A 192 -26.99 10.45 -6.34
N VAL A 193 -26.98 11.17 -7.46
CA VAL A 193 -26.50 10.66 -8.76
C VAL A 193 -25.03 10.26 -8.69
N VAL A 194 -24.17 11.09 -8.08
CA VAL A 194 -22.74 10.78 -7.90
C VAL A 194 -22.54 9.56 -7.04
N VAL A 195 -23.27 9.44 -5.93
CA VAL A 195 -23.15 8.30 -5.03
C VAL A 195 -23.58 7.01 -5.74
N ILE A 196 -24.71 7.03 -6.46
CA ILE A 196 -25.22 5.87 -7.20
C ILE A 196 -24.25 5.47 -8.31
N SER A 197 -23.77 6.42 -9.11
CA SER A 197 -22.79 6.17 -10.16
C SER A 197 -21.44 5.73 -9.61
N GLY A 198 -21.01 6.28 -8.48
CA GLY A 198 -19.80 5.90 -7.77
C GLY A 198 -19.88 4.46 -7.25
N ILE A 199 -20.99 4.08 -6.62
CA ILE A 199 -21.24 2.70 -6.18
C ILE A 199 -21.30 1.75 -7.39
N SER A 200 -21.95 2.14 -8.48
CA SER A 200 -22.03 1.35 -9.71
C SER A 200 -20.65 1.11 -10.34
N TYR A 201 -19.84 2.16 -10.43
CA TYR A 201 -18.49 2.07 -10.97
C TYR A 201 -17.53 1.33 -10.04
N ALA A 202 -17.64 1.53 -8.72
CA ALA A 202 -16.92 0.75 -7.73
C ALA A 202 -17.29 -0.74 -7.82
N GLY A 203 -18.57 -1.06 -8.05
CA GLY A 203 -19.04 -2.41 -8.32
C GLY A 203 -18.45 -3.00 -9.61
N TYR A 204 -18.33 -2.21 -10.67
CA TYR A 204 -17.65 -2.62 -11.92
C TYR A 204 -16.17 -2.92 -11.69
N ILE A 205 -15.45 -2.04 -10.98
CA ILE A 205 -14.04 -2.22 -10.61
C ILE A 205 -13.89 -3.47 -9.73
N LEU A 206 -14.73 -3.63 -8.70
CA LEU A 206 -14.72 -4.79 -7.81
C LEU A 206 -14.94 -6.07 -8.62
N LYS A 207 -15.91 -6.07 -9.53
CA LYS A 207 -16.20 -7.18 -10.44
C LYS A 207 -14.99 -7.48 -11.36
N LYS A 208 -14.42 -6.46 -11.99
CA LYS A 208 -13.34 -6.60 -12.98
C LYS A 208 -12.00 -7.02 -12.35
N TYR A 209 -11.68 -6.57 -11.14
CA TYR A 209 -10.39 -6.85 -10.49
C TYR A 209 -10.42 -8.02 -9.52
N LEU A 210 -11.48 -8.19 -8.72
CA LEU A 210 -11.57 -9.33 -7.79
C LEU A 210 -12.02 -10.62 -8.51
N LEU A 211 -12.94 -10.56 -9.49
CA LEU A 211 -13.47 -11.78 -10.13
C LEU A 211 -12.64 -12.25 -11.32
N LYS A 212 -11.80 -11.41 -11.95
CA LYS A 212 -10.94 -11.85 -13.05
C LYS A 212 -9.86 -12.83 -12.59
N ARG A 213 -9.54 -12.87 -11.29
CA ARG A 213 -8.56 -13.80 -10.69
C ARG A 213 -9.16 -15.05 -10.04
N GLN A 214 -10.44 -15.07 -9.70
CA GLN A 214 -11.10 -16.21 -9.07
C GLN A 214 -12.52 -16.34 -9.63
N GLY A 215 -12.65 -17.13 -10.70
CA GLY A 215 -13.91 -17.31 -11.44
C GLY A 215 -15.05 -17.81 -10.55
N TYR A 216 -16.24 -17.23 -10.73
CA TYR A 216 -17.61 -17.65 -10.31
C TYR A 216 -17.87 -18.10 -8.84
N LEU A 217 -16.92 -18.73 -8.15
CA LEU A 217 -16.99 -19.21 -6.76
C LEU A 217 -17.05 -18.07 -5.74
N VAL A 218 -16.26 -17.00 -5.92
CA VAL A 218 -16.25 -15.87 -4.98
C VAL A 218 -17.50 -15.00 -5.12
N THR A 219 -18.08 -14.90 -6.32
CA THR A 219 -19.41 -14.28 -6.49
C THR A 219 -20.52 -15.09 -5.85
N GLY A 220 -20.43 -16.43 -5.92
CA GLY A 220 -21.33 -17.31 -5.20
C GLY A 220 -21.16 -17.21 -3.68
N LEU A 221 -19.94 -16.94 -3.19
CA LEU A 221 -19.64 -16.80 -1.77
C LEU A 221 -20.00 -15.41 -1.21
N LEU A 222 -19.75 -14.32 -1.93
CA LEU A 222 -20.14 -12.96 -1.54
C LEU A 222 -21.65 -12.73 -1.70
N GLY A 223 -22.24 -13.24 -2.79
CA GLY A 223 -23.68 -13.39 -2.92
C GLY A 223 -24.24 -14.35 -1.86
N GLY A 224 -23.45 -15.36 -1.50
CA GLY A 224 -23.65 -16.35 -0.42
C GLY A 224 -23.64 -15.78 0.99
N LEU A 225 -22.79 -14.77 1.26
CA LEU A 225 -22.66 -14.06 2.52
C LEU A 225 -23.79 -13.04 2.68
N TYR A 226 -24.19 -12.37 1.60
CA TYR A 226 -25.47 -11.66 1.56
C TYR A 226 -26.65 -12.64 1.71
N SER A 227 -26.48 -13.85 1.15
CA SER A 227 -27.37 -15.01 1.28
C SER A 227 -27.13 -15.80 2.56
N SER A 228 -26.36 -15.38 3.58
CA SER A 228 -26.40 -16.10 4.87
C SER A 228 -27.82 -15.99 5.42
N THR A 229 -28.47 -14.83 5.24
CA THR A 229 -29.91 -14.65 5.49
C THR A 229 -30.78 -15.52 4.57
N ALA A 230 -30.49 -15.59 3.27
CA ALA A 230 -31.30 -16.38 2.33
C ALA A 230 -31.10 -17.91 2.48
N THR A 231 -29.90 -18.36 2.85
CA THR A 231 -29.56 -19.76 3.17
C THR A 231 -30.19 -20.17 4.50
N THR A 232 -30.18 -19.29 5.50
CA THR A 232 -30.95 -19.51 6.74
C THR A 232 -32.44 -19.58 6.44
N VAL A 233 -33.00 -18.73 5.58
CA VAL A 233 -34.43 -18.81 5.19
C VAL A 233 -34.76 -20.09 4.43
N VAL A 234 -33.89 -20.54 3.52
CA VAL A 234 -34.09 -21.80 2.78
C VAL A 234 -33.95 -23.00 3.71
N LEU A 235 -32.96 -23.01 4.61
CA LEU A 235 -32.76 -24.09 5.60
C LEU A 235 -33.88 -24.10 6.65
N ALA A 236 -34.38 -22.94 7.08
CA ALA A 236 -35.54 -22.81 7.97
C ALA A 236 -36.86 -23.23 7.30
N ARG A 237 -37.03 -22.98 5.99
CA ARG A 237 -38.16 -23.52 5.22
C ARG A 237 -38.05 -25.03 5.05
N LYS A 238 -36.85 -25.56 4.84
CA LYS A 238 -36.61 -27.00 4.71
C LYS A 238 -36.75 -27.75 6.05
N SER A 239 -36.42 -27.12 7.17
CA SER A 239 -36.64 -27.70 8.51
C SER A 239 -38.13 -27.75 8.91
N ARG A 240 -38.95 -26.81 8.43
CA ARG A 240 -40.42 -26.89 8.55
C ARG A 240 -41.07 -27.95 7.66
N ALA A 241 -40.37 -28.41 6.62
CA ALA A 241 -40.85 -29.45 5.71
C ALA A 241 -40.38 -30.87 6.09
N LEU A 242 -39.57 -31.01 7.14
CA LEU A 242 -39.23 -32.33 7.69
C LEU A 242 -40.39 -32.82 8.58
N PRO A 243 -40.95 -34.01 8.33
CA PRO A 243 -41.96 -34.60 9.20
C PRO A 243 -41.39 -34.80 10.61
N ARG A 244 -42.13 -34.37 11.64
CA ARG A 244 -41.79 -34.69 13.05
C ARG A 244 -41.63 -36.21 13.17
N PRO A 245 -40.50 -36.72 13.71
CA PRO A 245 -40.38 -38.14 14.02
C PRO A 245 -41.48 -38.54 15.01
N ALA A 246 -42.29 -39.54 14.65
CA ALA A 246 -43.31 -40.09 15.53
C ALA A 246 -42.64 -40.79 16.73
N PRO A 247 -43.26 -40.77 17.93
CA PRO A 247 -42.70 -41.41 19.11
C PRO A 247 -42.66 -42.93 18.91
N THR A 248 -41.47 -43.51 18.88
CA THR A 248 -41.26 -44.96 18.91
C THR A 248 -41.55 -45.47 20.31
N CYS A 249 -42.62 -46.25 20.44
CA CYS A 249 -42.95 -47.03 21.63
C CYS A 249 -41.97 -48.22 21.75
N PRO A 250 -41.39 -48.52 22.93
CA PRO A 250 -40.52 -49.68 23.08
C PRO A 250 -41.36 -50.96 23.19
N ASP A 251 -41.18 -51.85 22.20
CA ASP A 251 -41.76 -53.20 22.21
C ASP A 251 -40.90 -54.12 23.09
N LEU A 252 -41.51 -54.63 24.16
CA LEU A 252 -40.95 -55.59 25.10
C LEU A 252 -41.41 -56.99 24.68
N THR A 253 -40.65 -57.73 23.88
CA THR A 253 -40.69 -59.21 23.88
C THR A 253 -39.46 -59.87 23.24
N ARG A 254 -39.03 -60.98 23.86
CA ARG A 254 -37.98 -61.98 23.50
C ARG A 254 -36.54 -61.59 23.85
N HIS A 255 -35.79 -62.31 24.70
CA HIS A 255 -35.93 -63.64 25.33
C HIS A 255 -35.37 -63.60 26.75
#